data_AF-A0A8B9UMT9-F1
#
_entry.id   AF-A0A8B9UMT9-F1
#
_cell.length_a   1.000
_cell.length_b   1.000
_cell.length_c   1.000
_cell.angle_alpha   90.00
_cell.angle_beta   90.00
_cell.angle_gamma   90.00
#
_symmetry.space_group_name_H-M   'P 1'
#
loop_
_entity.id
_entity.type
_entity.pdbx_description
1 polymer ?
#
loop_
_entity_poly.entity_id
_entity_poly.type
_entity_poly.pdbx_seq_one_letter_code
_entity_poly.pdbx_strand_id
1 'polypeptide(L)'
;MKVAVAGCCHGALDKLYETLELLQRRHGVRPDLLLCCGDFQAVRNEADLRCMAVPAKYRHMQSFYRYYSGEKKAPVLTVFIGGNHEASNHLQELPYGGWVAPNIYYLGYAGVVRFRGVRIGGISGIFKSHDYRKGHFECPPYNQQTIRSAYHVRNIEVFKLKQLKRPMDIFMSHDWPRSIYHYGNKKQLLKMKSFFRQEVESNTLGSPAASELLQHLKPTYWFSAHLHVKFAAFMQHQTNSKEELPKATKFLALDKCLPHRDFLQIIDVEHDPAAGDSLEYDAEWIAVLKATNSLINVTQSLWNMPENNGLHAKWDYSVTEEAIKEVLEELNHNLKIPCNFTLTAACYDPSKPQKNMEPVHTINPQTTEFCAQFGLTDINDRIQQVKEEGSVREYEEEEEEEEMDSTGSAEEPSEYNTDNSGLSSINPDEIMLDDEGGDEDLSTCSVDPSPDHPPEFSASFSDIRIMPDSMAVSSDDAMDSNNEELEKSGVSKQAEEKSLNERPLKRIGGNENGNTGIKKIKRRNQAIYAAEDEYKTE
;
A
#
# COMPACT_ATOMS: atom_id res chain seq x y z
N MET A 1 19.99 15.73 4.03
CA MET A 1 19.25 15.47 5.29
C MET A 1 19.36 14.01 5.70
N LYS A 2 19.23 13.72 7.00
CA LYS A 2 19.10 12.37 7.53
C LYS A 2 17.63 11.98 7.54
N VAL A 3 17.26 10.97 6.77
CA VAL A 3 15.89 10.43 6.75
C VAL A 3 15.88 9.08 7.47
N ALA A 4 15.05 8.96 8.49
CA ALA A 4 14.71 7.67 9.08
C ALA A 4 13.56 7.04 8.27
N VAL A 5 13.67 5.75 7.96
CA VAL A 5 12.65 4.95 7.29
C VAL A 5 12.27 3.80 8.21
N ALA A 6 10.98 3.56 8.40
CA ALA A 6 10.43 2.52 9.26
C ALA A 6 9.46 1.60 8.49
N GLY A 7 9.46 0.32 8.86
CA GLY A 7 8.52 -0.69 8.39
C GLY A 7 7.15 -0.61 9.09
N CYS A 8 6.51 -1.75 9.31
CA CYS A 8 5.22 -1.82 10.00
C CYS A 8 5.36 -1.35 11.46
N CYS A 9 4.66 -0.27 11.83
CA CYS A 9 4.80 0.32 13.16
C CYS A 9 3.92 -0.35 14.23
N HIS A 10 2.78 -0.91 13.81
CA HIS A 10 1.73 -1.52 14.65
C HIS A 10 1.38 -0.71 15.91
N GLY A 11 1.27 0.63 15.77
CA GLY A 11 0.95 1.56 16.85
C GLY A 11 2.05 1.77 17.89
N ALA A 12 3.21 1.13 17.74
CA ALA A 12 4.35 1.19 18.66
C ALA A 12 5.20 2.48 18.51
N LEU A 13 4.55 3.62 18.22
CA LEU A 13 5.18 4.94 18.05
C LEU A 13 6.12 5.29 19.20
N ASP A 14 5.72 5.00 20.45
CA ASP A 14 6.57 5.20 21.63
C ASP A 14 7.92 4.48 21.48
N LYS A 15 7.94 3.21 21.05
CA LYS A 15 9.18 2.45 20.85
C LYS A 15 9.98 2.95 19.64
N LEU A 16 9.30 3.38 18.58
CA LEU A 16 9.93 3.96 17.39
C LEU A 16 10.67 5.27 17.71
N TYR A 17 10.04 6.18 18.46
CA TYR A 17 10.65 7.44 18.87
C TYR A 17 11.72 7.25 19.98
N GLU A 18 11.51 6.35 20.95
CA GLU A 18 12.56 5.95 21.92
C GLU A 18 13.81 5.41 21.19
N THR A 19 13.63 4.61 20.14
CA THR A 19 14.76 4.07 19.34
C THR A 19 15.51 5.18 18.61
N LEU A 20 14.80 6.15 18.02
CA LEU A 20 15.43 7.32 17.39
C LEU A 20 16.20 8.18 18.39
N GLU A 21 15.66 8.39 19.60
CA GLU A 21 16.37 9.13 20.63
C GLU A 21 17.61 8.38 21.12
N LEU A 22 17.54 7.05 21.26
CA LEU A 22 18.70 6.22 21.60
C LEU A 22 19.80 6.29 20.53
N LEU A 23 19.43 6.28 19.24
CA LEU A 23 20.38 6.46 18.14
C LEU A 23 21.02 7.85 18.17
N GLN A 24 20.25 8.91 18.44
CA GLN A 24 20.78 10.26 18.62
C GLN A 24 21.76 10.34 19.82
N ARG A 25 21.37 9.79 20.98
CA ARG A 25 22.20 9.77 22.20
C ARG A 25 23.51 8.97 22.01
N ARG A 26 23.47 7.86 21.26
CA ARG A 26 24.62 6.94 21.10
C ARG A 26 25.56 7.31 19.95
N HIS A 27 25.03 7.86 18.85
CA HIS A 27 25.79 8.09 17.62
C HIS A 27 25.80 9.55 17.14
N GLY A 28 25.11 10.47 17.84
CA GLY A 28 24.96 11.86 17.42
C GLY A 28 24.04 12.07 16.21
N VAL A 29 23.45 11.00 15.66
CA VAL A 29 22.61 11.05 14.47
C VAL A 29 21.16 11.33 14.87
N ARG A 30 20.71 12.57 14.65
CA ARG A 30 19.29 12.93 14.68
C ARG A 30 18.72 12.89 13.25
N PRO A 31 17.59 12.22 12.98
CA PRO A 31 16.89 12.37 11.71
C PRO A 31 16.18 13.73 11.61
N ASP A 32 16.15 14.30 10.41
CA ASP A 32 15.36 15.48 10.08
C ASP A 32 13.88 15.11 9.81
N LEU A 33 13.67 13.89 9.28
CA LEU A 33 12.39 13.34 8.84
C LEU A 33 12.29 11.85 9.18
N LEU A 34 11.11 11.39 9.56
CA LEU A 34 10.74 9.98 9.69
C LEU A 34 9.68 9.62 8.64
N LEU A 35 9.90 8.54 7.91
CA LEU A 35 9.00 7.95 6.92
C LEU A 35 8.51 6.58 7.40
N CYS A 36 7.20 6.40 7.56
CA CYS A 36 6.59 5.13 7.97
C CYS A 36 5.80 4.50 6.82
N CYS A 37 6.15 3.26 6.46
CA CYS A 37 5.64 2.60 5.25
C CYS A 37 4.37 1.76 5.51
N GLY A 38 3.42 2.28 6.29
CA GLY A 38 2.14 1.60 6.61
C GLY A 38 2.14 0.77 7.89
N ASP A 39 0.96 0.21 8.18
CA ASP A 39 0.56 -0.35 9.48
C ASP A 39 0.94 0.59 10.63
N PHE A 40 0.53 1.85 10.52
CA PHE A 40 0.81 2.90 11.49
C PHE A 40 -0.07 2.77 12.75
N GLN A 41 -1.33 2.33 12.56
CA GLN A 41 -2.38 2.24 13.58
C GLN A 41 -2.65 3.60 14.26
N ALA A 42 -3.14 4.56 13.48
CA ALA A 42 -3.57 5.90 13.93
C ALA A 42 -4.86 5.89 14.78
N VAL A 43 -4.95 5.03 15.80
CA VAL A 43 -6.16 4.80 16.61
C VAL A 43 -6.35 5.87 17.69
N ARG A 44 -7.43 6.64 17.64
CA ARG A 44 -7.76 7.70 18.62
C ARG A 44 -8.52 7.17 19.84
N ASN A 45 -9.38 6.16 19.64
CA ASN A 45 -10.32 5.63 20.63
C ASN A 45 -10.83 4.20 20.30
N GLU A 46 -11.72 3.66 21.15
CA GLU A 46 -12.31 2.31 21.04
C GLU A 46 -13.24 2.11 19.83
N ALA A 47 -13.71 3.19 19.19
CA ALA A 47 -14.53 3.12 17.97
C ALA A 47 -13.63 2.91 16.74
N ASP A 48 -12.57 3.73 16.59
CA ASP A 48 -11.51 3.54 15.59
C ASP A 48 -10.91 2.13 15.66
N LEU A 49 -10.71 1.61 16.89
CA LEU A 49 -10.15 0.28 17.09
C LEU A 49 -11.05 -0.85 16.54
N ARG A 50 -12.36 -0.63 16.43
CA ARG A 50 -13.29 -1.57 15.78
C ARG A 50 -13.29 -1.48 14.26
N CYS A 51 -12.92 -0.33 13.70
CA CYS A 51 -12.73 -0.10 12.27
C CYS A 51 -11.45 -0.72 11.68
N MET A 52 -10.67 -1.44 12.49
CA MET A 52 -9.44 -2.13 12.07
C MET A 52 -9.71 -3.60 11.71
N ALA A 53 -9.24 -4.06 10.55
CA ALA A 53 -9.43 -5.44 10.07
C ALA A 53 -8.52 -6.50 10.75
N VAL A 54 -8.21 -6.30 12.03
CA VAL A 54 -7.47 -7.22 12.90
C VAL A 54 -8.46 -8.07 13.72
N PRO A 55 -8.22 -9.38 13.92
CA PRO A 55 -9.05 -10.22 14.80
C PRO A 55 -9.19 -9.63 16.21
N ALA A 56 -10.40 -9.66 16.78
CA ALA A 56 -10.73 -8.88 17.99
C ALA A 56 -9.78 -9.10 19.19
N LYS A 57 -9.22 -10.31 19.36
CA LYS A 57 -8.24 -10.64 20.40
C LYS A 57 -6.88 -9.94 20.29
N TYR A 58 -6.52 -9.43 19.11
CA TYR A 58 -5.25 -8.76 18.82
C TYR A 58 -5.40 -7.24 18.66
N ARG A 59 -6.60 -6.70 18.92
CA ARG A 59 -6.88 -5.27 18.85
C ARG A 59 -6.41 -4.60 20.14
N HIS A 60 -5.42 -3.73 20.03
CA HIS A 60 -4.86 -2.98 21.15
C HIS A 60 -4.77 -1.49 20.82
N MET A 61 -5.04 -0.61 21.80
CA MET A 61 -5.03 0.84 21.64
C MET A 61 -3.62 1.42 21.38
N GLN A 62 -2.58 0.67 21.75
CA GLN A 62 -1.17 1.02 21.60
C GLN A 62 -0.85 2.43 22.14
N SER A 63 -0.19 3.30 21.36
CA SER A 63 0.30 4.61 21.84
C SER A 63 -0.21 5.84 21.08
N PHE A 64 -0.89 5.69 19.93
CA PHE A 64 -1.22 6.83 19.06
C PHE A 64 -2.14 7.88 19.71
N TYR A 65 -3.15 7.45 20.48
CA TYR A 65 -4.10 8.35 21.17
C TYR A 65 -3.43 9.43 22.04
N ARG A 66 -2.21 9.17 22.54
CA ARG A 66 -1.38 10.09 23.33
C ARG A 66 -0.81 11.24 22.49
N TYR A 67 -0.49 10.96 21.23
CA TYR A 67 -0.05 11.96 20.26
C TYR A 67 -1.23 12.74 19.69
N TYR A 68 -2.37 12.07 19.48
CA TYR A 68 -3.63 12.70 19.09
C TYR A 68 -4.11 13.73 20.13
N SER A 69 -4.20 13.32 21.40
CA SER A 69 -4.65 14.17 22.52
C SER A 69 -3.68 15.29 22.92
N GLY A 70 -2.44 15.27 22.41
CA GLY A 70 -1.39 16.23 22.78
C GLY A 70 -0.69 15.93 24.12
N GLU A 71 -0.98 14.79 24.77
CA GLU A 71 -0.20 14.29 25.92
C GLU A 71 1.28 14.07 25.51
N LYS A 72 1.50 13.66 24.26
CA LYS A 72 2.80 13.52 23.60
C LYS A 72 2.84 14.29 22.29
N LYS A 73 4.06 14.56 21.81
CA LYS A 73 4.33 15.17 20.50
C LYS A 73 5.48 14.42 19.81
N ALA A 74 5.38 14.21 18.49
CA ALA A 74 6.44 13.55 17.73
C ALA A 74 7.75 14.39 17.73
N PRO A 75 8.90 13.84 18.14
CA PRO A 75 10.18 14.57 18.26
C PRO A 75 10.89 14.85 16.93
N VAL A 76 10.40 14.24 15.85
CA VAL A 76 10.80 14.39 14.45
C VAL A 76 9.54 14.50 13.59
N LEU A 77 9.58 15.27 12.50
CA LEU A 77 8.48 15.29 11.53
C LEU A 77 8.25 13.87 11.00
N THR A 78 7.04 13.36 11.15
CA THR A 78 6.68 12.00 10.75
C THR A 78 5.69 12.05 9.59
N VAL A 79 6.03 11.41 8.48
CA VAL A 79 5.14 11.28 7.30
C VAL A 79 4.87 9.80 7.06
N PHE A 80 3.62 9.43 6.83
CA PHE A 80 3.25 8.02 6.64
C PHE A 80 2.19 7.79 5.56
N ILE A 81 2.20 6.58 5.01
CA ILE A 81 1.11 5.95 4.25
C ILE A 81 0.39 4.94 5.15
N GLY A 82 -0.83 4.52 4.79
CA GLY A 82 -1.56 3.46 5.48
C GLY A 82 -1.13 2.07 5.01
N GLY A 83 -1.22 1.07 5.89
CA GLY A 83 -1.14 -0.36 5.55
C GLY A 83 -2.52 -1.04 5.52
N ASN A 84 -2.58 -2.29 6.00
CA ASN A 84 -3.83 -3.07 6.15
C ASN A 84 -4.30 -3.18 7.61
N HIS A 85 -3.42 -2.91 8.58
CA HIS A 85 -3.77 -2.80 10.00
C HIS A 85 -3.81 -1.33 10.39
N GLU A 86 -4.94 -0.67 10.10
CA GLU A 86 -5.16 0.76 10.33
C GLU A 86 -6.51 1.06 10.99
N ALA A 87 -6.65 2.27 11.54
CA ALA A 87 -7.96 2.84 11.83
C ALA A 87 -8.58 3.35 10.52
N SER A 88 -9.21 2.45 9.75
CA SER A 88 -9.65 2.73 8.37
C SER A 88 -10.54 3.97 8.27
N ASN A 89 -11.38 4.24 9.26
CA ASN A 89 -12.22 5.44 9.34
C ASN A 89 -11.41 6.74 9.53
N HIS A 90 -10.42 6.75 10.41
CA HIS A 90 -9.59 7.93 10.67
C HIS A 90 -8.64 8.25 9.50
N LEU A 91 -8.23 7.25 8.73
CA LEU A 91 -7.49 7.50 7.48
C LEU A 91 -8.42 7.91 6.32
N GLN A 92 -9.63 7.35 6.26
CA GLN A 92 -10.67 7.73 5.30
C GLN A 92 -11.11 9.20 5.46
N GLU A 93 -11.12 9.74 6.68
CA GLU A 93 -11.32 11.17 6.96
C GLU A 93 -10.37 12.10 6.17
N LEU A 94 -9.18 11.62 5.76
CA LEU A 94 -8.09 12.41 5.17
C LEU A 94 -7.61 11.83 3.82
N PRO A 95 -8.47 11.70 2.79
CA PRO A 95 -8.15 10.95 1.57
C PRO A 95 -7.08 11.64 0.70
N TYR A 96 -6.94 12.96 0.82
CA TYR A 96 -5.89 13.78 0.19
C TYR A 96 -4.65 14.01 1.08
N GLY A 97 -4.65 13.40 2.27
CA GLY A 97 -3.65 13.63 3.31
C GLY A 97 -4.02 14.76 4.28
N GLY A 98 -3.27 14.86 5.38
CA GLY A 98 -3.51 15.82 6.45
C GLY A 98 -2.78 15.47 7.74
N TRP A 99 -2.85 16.33 8.74
CA TRP A 99 -2.28 16.04 10.06
C TRP A 99 -3.22 15.13 10.84
N VAL A 100 -2.70 14.00 11.31
CA VAL A 100 -3.42 13.11 12.25
C VAL A 100 -3.05 13.41 13.70
N ALA A 101 -1.93 14.09 13.93
CA ALA A 101 -1.48 14.61 15.22
C ALA A 101 -0.44 15.71 14.99
N PRO A 102 -0.10 16.54 16.01
CA PRO A 102 0.92 17.57 15.86
C PRO A 102 2.28 16.95 15.46
N ASN A 103 2.80 17.34 14.30
CA ASN A 103 4.04 16.84 13.69
C ASN A 103 3.97 15.40 13.12
N ILE A 104 2.75 14.85 12.90
CA ILE A 104 2.50 13.58 12.21
C ILE A 104 1.51 13.79 11.05
N TYR A 105 1.97 13.56 9.81
CA TYR A 105 1.22 13.81 8.57
C TYR A 105 0.95 12.52 7.80
N TYR A 106 -0.31 12.29 7.45
CA TYR A 106 -0.76 11.21 6.57
C TYR A 106 -0.72 11.68 5.10
N LEU A 107 -0.19 10.87 4.18
CA LEU A 107 -0.15 11.20 2.74
C LEU A 107 -1.49 11.04 2.00
N GLY A 108 -2.53 10.49 2.64
CA GLY A 108 -3.80 10.17 1.97
C GLY A 108 -3.79 8.81 1.29
N TYR A 109 -4.84 8.51 0.50
CA TYR A 109 -4.91 7.29 -0.30
C TYR A 109 -3.75 7.23 -1.31
N ALA A 110 -3.43 8.37 -1.92
CA ALA A 110 -2.12 8.66 -2.49
C ALA A 110 -1.83 10.15 -2.35
N GLY A 111 -0.55 10.52 -2.31
CA GLY A 111 -0.14 11.91 -2.16
C GLY A 111 1.30 12.15 -2.61
N VAL A 112 1.61 13.42 -2.91
CA VAL A 112 2.97 13.90 -3.10
C VAL A 112 3.16 15.21 -2.33
N VAL A 113 4.23 15.26 -1.55
CA VAL A 113 4.64 16.41 -0.74
C VAL A 113 6.13 16.71 -0.96
N ARG A 114 6.58 17.89 -0.54
CA ARG A 114 7.98 18.31 -0.61
C ARG A 114 8.51 18.67 0.79
N PHE A 115 9.76 18.33 1.08
CA PHE A 115 10.43 18.68 2.34
C PHE A 115 11.91 18.97 2.08
N ARG A 116 12.41 20.15 2.46
CA ARG A 116 13.76 20.66 2.11
C ARG A 116 14.12 20.43 0.62
N GLY A 117 13.17 20.75 -0.26
CA GLY A 117 13.29 20.56 -1.72
C GLY A 117 12.99 19.15 -2.23
N VAL A 118 13.23 18.11 -1.43
CA VAL A 118 13.07 16.69 -1.78
C VAL A 118 11.59 16.34 -1.99
N ARG A 119 11.29 15.62 -3.07
CA ARG A 119 9.94 15.21 -3.46
C ARG A 119 9.62 13.79 -2.97
N ILE A 120 8.54 13.67 -2.20
CA ILE A 120 8.16 12.45 -1.49
C ILE A 120 6.73 12.08 -1.90
N GLY A 121 6.59 11.01 -2.67
CA GLY A 121 5.32 10.42 -3.05
C GLY A 121 4.96 9.18 -2.24
N GLY A 122 3.69 8.82 -2.20
CA GLY A 122 3.26 7.55 -1.62
C GLY A 122 1.88 7.10 -2.08
N ILE A 123 1.63 5.80 -1.93
CA ILE A 123 0.31 5.17 -2.09
C ILE A 123 0.03 4.30 -0.87
N SER A 124 -1.16 4.44 -0.29
CA SER A 124 -1.60 3.72 0.91
C SER A 124 -2.32 2.42 0.57
N GLY A 125 -2.26 1.46 1.50
CA GLY A 125 -3.02 0.22 1.43
C GLY A 125 -2.30 -0.94 0.74
N ILE A 126 -3.06 -1.99 0.42
CA ILE A 126 -2.57 -3.17 -0.30
C ILE A 126 -3.39 -3.47 -1.56
N PHE A 127 -2.77 -4.06 -2.57
CA PHE A 127 -3.46 -4.43 -3.81
C PHE A 127 -4.34 -5.68 -3.66
N LYS A 128 -5.64 -5.55 -3.95
CA LYS A 128 -6.55 -6.68 -4.21
C LYS A 128 -7.34 -6.45 -5.49
N SER A 129 -7.24 -7.40 -6.41
CA SER A 129 -7.75 -7.26 -7.80
C SER A 129 -9.27 -7.11 -7.93
N HIS A 130 -10.04 -7.57 -6.94
CA HIS A 130 -11.51 -7.49 -6.95
C HIS A 130 -12.04 -6.11 -6.53
N ASP A 131 -11.26 -5.31 -5.78
CA ASP A 131 -11.63 -3.95 -5.38
C ASP A 131 -10.91 -2.87 -6.20
N TYR A 132 -9.78 -3.19 -6.84
CA TYR A 132 -8.94 -2.26 -7.61
C TYR A 132 -9.68 -1.39 -8.64
N ARG A 133 -10.86 -1.81 -9.12
CA ARG A 133 -11.68 -1.05 -10.09
C ARG A 133 -12.95 -0.41 -9.51
N LYS A 134 -13.17 -0.47 -8.19
CA LYS A 134 -14.29 0.19 -7.50
C LYS A 134 -13.95 1.64 -7.17
N GLY A 135 -14.96 2.43 -6.82
CA GLY A 135 -14.77 3.69 -6.10
C GLY A 135 -14.37 3.48 -4.63
N HIS A 136 -14.24 4.58 -3.90
CA HIS A 136 -14.18 4.60 -2.42
C HIS A 136 -15.60 4.88 -1.91
N PHE A 137 -16.30 3.86 -1.44
CA PHE A 137 -17.73 3.87 -1.12
C PHE A 137 -18.02 3.49 0.34
N GLU A 138 -17.01 2.95 1.01
CA GLU A 138 -17.08 2.45 2.37
C GLU A 138 -17.29 3.61 3.34
N CYS A 139 -18.10 3.40 4.38
CA CYS A 139 -18.20 4.30 5.53
C CYS A 139 -18.64 3.51 6.77
N PRO A 140 -18.41 4.02 7.99
CA PRO A 140 -18.96 3.41 9.19
C PRO A 140 -20.51 3.40 9.22
N PRO A 141 -21.14 2.36 9.81
CA PRO A 141 -20.53 1.16 10.38
C PRO A 141 -20.09 0.16 9.30
N TYR A 142 -18.83 -0.28 9.35
CA TYR A 142 -18.31 -1.26 8.37
C TYR A 142 -18.76 -2.68 8.66
N ASN A 143 -19.11 -3.41 7.61
CA ASN A 143 -19.20 -4.87 7.62
C ASN A 143 -17.82 -5.53 7.33
N GLN A 144 -17.75 -6.86 7.44
CA GLN A 144 -16.53 -7.65 7.23
C GLN A 144 -15.87 -7.51 5.85
N GLN A 145 -16.59 -7.07 4.81
CA GLN A 145 -16.00 -6.83 3.49
C GLN A 145 -15.48 -5.38 3.39
N THR A 146 -16.32 -4.42 3.73
CA THR A 146 -16.01 -2.97 3.69
C THR A 146 -14.86 -2.56 4.60
N ILE A 147 -14.72 -3.17 5.78
CA ILE A 147 -13.58 -2.93 6.68
C ILE A 147 -12.22 -3.30 6.05
N ARG A 148 -12.22 -4.21 5.06
CA ARG A 148 -11.06 -4.64 4.29
C ARG A 148 -10.88 -3.78 3.05
N SER A 149 -11.94 -3.64 2.25
CA SER A 149 -11.88 -2.90 1.00
C SER A 149 -11.54 -1.42 1.20
N ALA A 150 -11.82 -0.83 2.37
CA ALA A 150 -11.40 0.52 2.74
C ALA A 150 -9.86 0.77 2.70
N TYR A 151 -9.01 -0.26 2.81
CA TYR A 151 -7.55 -0.14 2.61
C TYR A 151 -7.05 -0.81 1.32
N HIS A 152 -7.92 -1.25 0.42
CA HIS A 152 -7.49 -1.81 -0.86
C HIS A 152 -7.19 -0.71 -1.88
N VAL A 153 -5.98 -0.73 -2.45
CA VAL A 153 -5.54 0.21 -3.50
C VAL A 153 -6.55 0.24 -4.65
N ARG A 154 -6.92 1.43 -5.14
CA ARG A 154 -7.76 1.62 -6.33
C ARG A 154 -6.96 2.09 -7.54
N ASN A 155 -7.54 1.90 -8.72
CA ASN A 155 -6.96 2.33 -9.99
C ASN A 155 -6.89 3.85 -10.16
N ILE A 156 -7.74 4.63 -9.49
CA ILE A 156 -7.75 6.09 -9.57
C ILE A 156 -6.52 6.73 -8.92
N GLU A 157 -6.04 6.24 -7.78
CA GLU A 157 -4.77 6.68 -7.18
C GLU A 157 -3.56 6.36 -8.07
N VAL A 158 -3.51 5.12 -8.59
CA VAL A 158 -2.47 4.69 -9.54
C VAL A 158 -2.50 5.53 -10.82
N PHE A 159 -3.69 5.85 -11.32
CA PHE A 159 -3.86 6.68 -12.51
C PHE A 159 -3.42 8.12 -12.29
N LYS A 160 -3.82 8.76 -11.18
CA LYS A 160 -3.36 10.11 -10.78
C LYS A 160 -1.83 10.16 -10.74
N LEU A 161 -1.19 9.21 -10.04
CA LEU A 161 0.27 9.14 -9.93
C LEU A 161 0.97 8.94 -11.29
N LYS A 162 0.34 8.21 -12.22
CA LYS A 162 0.83 8.03 -13.61
C LYS A 162 0.63 9.25 -14.53
N GLN A 163 0.16 10.38 -14.00
CA GLN A 163 0.10 11.67 -14.71
C GLN A 163 1.31 12.59 -14.40
N LEU A 164 2.17 12.20 -13.45
CA LEU A 164 3.32 13.01 -13.02
C LEU A 164 4.47 12.91 -14.02
N LYS A 165 5.04 14.06 -14.43
CA LYS A 165 6.17 14.16 -15.37
C LYS A 165 7.46 14.56 -14.67
N ARG A 166 7.39 15.39 -13.62
CA ARG A 166 8.58 15.82 -12.88
C ARG A 166 9.19 14.63 -12.10
N PRO A 167 10.51 14.61 -11.85
CA PRO A 167 11.17 13.55 -11.10
C PRO A 167 10.55 13.30 -9.71
N MET A 168 10.86 12.14 -9.13
CA MET A 168 10.45 11.73 -7.79
C MET A 168 11.70 11.22 -7.04
N ASP A 169 11.97 11.73 -5.85
CA ASP A 169 13.17 11.36 -5.10
C ASP A 169 12.92 10.14 -4.23
N ILE A 170 11.79 10.15 -3.52
CA ILE A 170 11.33 9.07 -2.64
C ILE A 170 9.92 8.68 -3.03
N PHE A 171 9.65 7.38 -3.13
CA PHE A 171 8.29 6.85 -3.19
C PHE A 171 8.04 5.77 -2.14
N MET A 172 6.81 5.68 -1.62
CA MET A 172 6.41 4.70 -0.61
C MET A 172 5.18 3.88 -1.03
N SER A 173 5.21 2.57 -0.78
CA SER A 173 4.04 1.68 -0.85
C SER A 173 4.11 0.65 0.27
N HIS A 174 3.00 0.32 0.92
CA HIS A 174 3.04 -0.63 2.04
C HIS A 174 3.42 -2.03 1.55
N ASP A 175 2.69 -2.53 0.55
CA ASP A 175 3.08 -3.72 -0.21
C ASP A 175 4.29 -3.44 -1.12
N TRP A 176 5.02 -4.50 -1.46
CA TRP A 176 6.21 -4.39 -2.32
C TRP A 176 5.80 -4.30 -3.79
N PRO A 177 6.51 -3.53 -4.63
CA PRO A 177 6.41 -3.65 -6.09
C PRO A 177 6.63 -5.09 -6.54
N ARG A 178 5.63 -5.67 -7.20
CA ARG A 178 5.74 -7.05 -7.71
C ARG A 178 6.99 -7.23 -8.57
N SER A 179 7.63 -8.37 -8.41
CA SER A 179 8.91 -8.76 -9.03
C SER A 179 10.17 -8.05 -8.49
N ILE A 180 10.09 -7.10 -7.55
CA ILE A 180 11.29 -6.39 -7.03
C ILE A 180 12.34 -7.33 -6.39
N TYR A 181 11.90 -8.48 -5.88
CA TYR A 181 12.77 -9.51 -5.32
C TYR A 181 13.76 -10.12 -6.33
N HIS A 182 13.57 -9.91 -7.64
CA HIS A 182 14.57 -10.29 -8.66
C HIS A 182 15.80 -9.37 -8.67
N TYR A 183 15.73 -8.16 -8.09
CA TYR A 183 16.78 -7.15 -8.09
C TYR A 183 17.59 -7.09 -6.78
N GLY A 184 17.46 -8.13 -5.93
CA GLY A 184 18.15 -8.27 -4.65
C GLY A 184 18.42 -9.74 -4.33
N ASN A 185 18.78 -10.07 -3.09
CA ASN A 185 19.18 -11.44 -2.73
C ASN A 185 17.98 -12.40 -2.56
N LYS A 186 17.35 -12.79 -3.67
CA LYS A 186 16.27 -13.80 -3.73
C LYS A 186 16.63 -15.11 -3.02
N LYS A 187 17.90 -15.54 -3.14
CA LYS A 187 18.41 -16.78 -2.52
C LYS A 187 18.40 -16.69 -0.97
N GLN A 188 18.67 -15.51 -0.38
CA GLN A 188 18.54 -15.25 1.06
C GLN A 188 17.09 -15.03 1.50
N LEU A 189 16.29 -14.28 0.73
CA LEU A 189 14.86 -14.06 1.02
C LEU A 189 14.11 -15.38 1.17
N LEU A 190 14.27 -16.29 0.20
CA LEU A 190 13.65 -17.62 0.23
C LEU A 190 14.27 -18.59 1.25
N LYS A 191 15.40 -18.25 1.87
CA LYS A 191 15.94 -19.00 3.02
C LYS A 191 15.26 -18.58 4.32
N MET A 192 14.99 -17.28 4.50
CA MET A 192 14.39 -16.73 5.73
C MET A 192 12.85 -16.76 5.72
N LYS A 193 12.23 -16.76 4.53
CA LYS A 193 10.78 -16.78 4.33
C LYS A 193 10.45 -17.79 3.25
N SER A 194 10.58 -19.07 3.59
CA SER A 194 10.50 -20.20 2.64
C SER A 194 9.15 -20.31 1.92
N PHE A 195 8.05 -19.95 2.60
CA PHE A 195 6.69 -19.98 2.05
C PHE A 195 6.46 -19.00 0.89
N PHE A 196 7.22 -17.89 0.80
CA PHE A 196 7.18 -16.99 -0.36
C PHE A 196 7.61 -17.68 -1.67
N ARG A 197 8.22 -18.87 -1.62
CA ARG A 197 8.70 -19.61 -2.79
C ARG A 197 7.65 -19.69 -3.90
N GLN A 198 6.44 -20.15 -3.58
CA GLN A 198 5.40 -20.37 -4.58
C GLN A 198 4.98 -19.07 -5.27
N GLU A 199 4.85 -17.98 -4.53
CA GLU A 199 4.50 -16.66 -5.07
C GLU A 199 5.65 -16.02 -5.88
N VAL A 200 6.90 -16.28 -5.48
CA VAL A 200 8.12 -15.84 -6.14
C VAL A 200 8.44 -16.64 -7.41
N GLU A 201 7.94 -17.88 -7.51
CA GLU A 201 8.04 -18.75 -8.68
C GLU A 201 6.87 -18.55 -9.66
N SER A 202 5.66 -18.26 -9.15
CA SER A 202 4.48 -17.91 -9.98
C SER A 202 4.34 -16.42 -10.33
N ASN A 203 5.25 -15.58 -9.83
CA ASN A 203 5.27 -14.13 -10.02
C ASN A 203 4.00 -13.40 -9.53
N THR A 204 3.55 -13.76 -8.33
CA THR A 204 2.42 -13.14 -7.61
C THR A 204 2.82 -12.36 -6.36
N LEU A 205 4.05 -12.53 -5.84
CA LEU A 205 4.46 -11.85 -4.60
C LEU A 205 4.52 -10.33 -4.82
N GLY A 206 3.73 -9.60 -4.04
CA GLY A 206 3.65 -8.14 -4.10
C GLY A 206 2.75 -7.59 -5.21
N SER A 207 2.69 -6.26 -5.27
CA SER A 207 1.64 -5.50 -5.93
C SER A 207 1.92 -5.19 -7.40
N PRO A 208 1.01 -5.58 -8.33
CA PRO A 208 1.05 -5.14 -9.71
C PRO A 208 0.98 -3.62 -9.84
N ALA A 209 0.15 -2.96 -9.04
CA ALA A 209 0.00 -1.50 -9.03
C ALA A 209 1.29 -0.78 -8.65
N ALA A 210 1.95 -1.21 -7.57
CA ALA A 210 3.24 -0.67 -7.15
C ALA A 210 4.34 -0.98 -8.19
N SER A 211 4.27 -2.11 -8.88
CA SER A 211 5.19 -2.46 -9.98
C SER A 211 5.03 -1.55 -11.20
N GLU A 212 3.80 -1.19 -11.59
CA GLU A 212 3.54 -0.19 -12.64
C GLU A 212 4.09 1.19 -12.24
N LEU A 213 3.83 1.62 -11.00
CA LEU A 213 4.29 2.90 -10.48
C LEU A 213 5.81 3.00 -10.41
N LEU A 214 6.50 1.93 -9.97
CA LEU A 214 7.96 1.86 -9.94
C LEU A 214 8.58 2.00 -11.35
N GLN A 215 8.00 1.32 -12.35
CA GLN A 215 8.47 1.37 -13.74
C GLN A 215 8.20 2.74 -14.40
N HIS A 216 7.12 3.43 -14.00
CA HIS A 216 6.72 4.72 -14.53
C HIS A 216 7.48 5.89 -13.88
N LEU A 217 7.41 6.02 -12.55
CA LEU A 217 7.99 7.15 -11.80
C LEU A 217 9.51 7.08 -11.72
N LYS A 218 10.09 5.86 -11.75
CA LYS A 218 11.54 5.58 -11.67
C LYS A 218 12.27 6.39 -10.56
N PRO A 219 11.78 6.39 -9.30
CA PRO A 219 12.29 7.27 -8.25
C PRO A 219 13.70 6.86 -7.78
N THR A 220 14.45 7.78 -7.16
CA THR A 220 15.78 7.47 -6.60
C THR A 220 15.71 6.41 -5.50
N TYR A 221 14.70 6.51 -4.62
CA TYR A 221 14.42 5.58 -3.54
C TYR A 221 12.99 5.06 -3.58
N TRP A 222 12.80 3.79 -3.21
CA TRP A 222 11.49 3.20 -2.96
C TRP A 222 11.48 2.46 -1.62
N PHE A 223 10.49 2.76 -0.77
CA PHE A 223 10.35 2.17 0.56
C PHE A 223 9.05 1.39 0.74
N SER A 224 9.14 0.23 1.41
CA SER A 224 8.00 -0.66 1.67
C SER A 224 8.10 -1.42 3.00
N ALA A 225 7.00 -2.07 3.40
CA ALA A 225 6.92 -2.86 4.62
C ALA A 225 6.19 -4.20 4.34
N HIS A 226 5.07 -4.43 5.03
CA HIS A 226 4.13 -5.56 4.90
C HIS A 226 4.71 -6.96 5.14
N LEU A 227 5.71 -7.40 4.37
CA LEU A 227 6.21 -8.79 4.34
C LEU A 227 6.99 -9.25 5.61
N HIS A 228 7.23 -8.35 6.56
CA HIS A 228 7.99 -8.61 7.80
C HIS A 228 9.36 -9.26 7.54
N VAL A 229 10.14 -8.62 6.67
CA VAL A 229 11.52 -8.95 6.31
C VAL A 229 12.21 -7.70 5.78
N LYS A 230 13.44 -7.41 6.25
CA LYS A 230 14.29 -6.43 5.58
C LYS A 230 14.86 -6.99 4.29
N PHE A 231 14.73 -6.22 3.21
CA PHE A 231 15.23 -6.59 1.89
C PHE A 231 15.68 -5.34 1.13
N ALA A 232 16.90 -5.38 0.62
CA ALA A 232 17.45 -4.34 -0.24
C ALA A 232 17.56 -4.85 -1.68
N ALA A 233 17.21 -4.00 -2.64
CA ALA A 233 17.28 -4.29 -4.07
C ALA A 233 17.76 -3.05 -4.85
N PHE A 234 18.41 -3.28 -5.99
CA PHE A 234 18.88 -2.22 -6.88
C PHE A 234 18.29 -2.44 -8.28
N MET A 235 17.19 -1.76 -8.57
CA MET A 235 16.51 -1.89 -9.85
C MET A 235 17.06 -0.88 -10.86
N GLN A 236 17.87 -1.36 -11.80
CA GLN A 236 18.25 -0.58 -12.98
C GLN A 236 17.06 -0.50 -13.93
N HIS A 237 16.62 0.72 -14.26
CA HIS A 237 15.54 0.94 -15.23
C HIS A 237 16.06 0.83 -16.67
N GLN A 238 15.21 0.30 -17.55
CA GLN A 238 15.47 0.35 -18.99
C GLN A 238 15.42 1.79 -19.51
N THR A 239 16.39 2.16 -20.33
CA THR A 239 16.50 3.43 -21.06
C THR A 239 15.89 3.26 -22.45
N ASN A 240 14.97 4.15 -22.83
CA ASN A 240 14.27 4.05 -24.11
C ASN A 240 15.10 4.66 -25.28
N SER A 241 16.10 5.48 -24.95
CA SER A 241 17.07 6.05 -25.87
C SER A 241 18.50 5.65 -25.49
N LYS A 242 19.46 5.85 -26.40
CA LYS A 242 20.91 5.68 -26.13
C LYS A 242 21.57 6.91 -25.48
N GLU A 243 20.78 7.97 -25.26
CA GLU A 243 21.25 9.28 -24.81
C GLU A 243 20.78 9.59 -23.37
N GLU A 244 19.75 8.89 -22.87
CA GLU A 244 19.38 8.88 -21.46
C GLU A 244 20.43 8.20 -20.58
N LEU A 245 20.81 8.86 -19.48
CA LEU A 245 21.60 8.23 -18.42
C LEU A 245 20.79 7.11 -17.73
N PRO A 246 21.44 5.98 -17.37
CA PRO A 246 20.76 4.81 -16.82
C PRO A 246 20.26 5.06 -15.39
N LYS A 247 18.99 5.46 -15.26
CA LYS A 247 18.30 5.63 -13.97
C LYS A 247 18.17 4.31 -13.21
N ALA A 248 18.36 4.35 -11.89
CA ALA A 248 18.15 3.20 -11.01
C ALA A 248 17.39 3.61 -9.74
N THR A 249 16.59 2.68 -9.20
CA THR A 249 15.91 2.83 -7.90
C THR A 249 16.60 1.97 -6.85
N LYS A 250 16.93 2.59 -5.71
CA LYS A 250 17.35 1.91 -4.48
C LYS A 250 16.08 1.50 -3.71
N PHE A 251 15.73 0.21 -3.75
CA PHE A 251 14.60 -0.33 -2.98
C PHE A 251 15.06 -0.79 -1.60
N LEU A 252 14.30 -0.44 -0.57
CA LEU A 252 14.47 -0.96 0.79
C LEU A 252 13.11 -1.28 1.41
N ALA A 253 12.90 -2.53 1.78
CA ALA A 253 11.85 -2.95 2.69
C ALA A 253 12.41 -3.17 4.11
N LEU A 254 11.55 -3.00 5.13
CA LEU A 254 11.87 -3.16 6.55
C LEU A 254 10.83 -4.03 7.28
N ASP A 255 11.23 -4.58 8.43
CA ASP A 255 10.43 -5.51 9.25
C ASP A 255 9.44 -4.78 10.21
N LYS A 256 8.60 -5.53 10.95
CA LYS A 256 7.71 -4.98 12.00
C LYS A 256 8.49 -4.49 13.22
N CYS A 257 7.99 -3.42 13.86
CA CYS A 257 8.59 -2.74 15.03
C CYS A 257 8.58 -3.59 16.31
N LEU A 258 9.40 -4.66 16.33
CA LEU A 258 9.56 -5.61 17.42
C LEU A 258 11.05 -5.78 17.82
N PRO A 259 11.34 -6.33 19.02
CA PRO A 259 12.69 -6.68 19.43
C PRO A 259 13.43 -7.55 18.41
N HIS A 260 14.73 -7.29 18.25
CA HIS A 260 15.63 -8.01 17.34
C HIS A 260 15.22 -8.01 15.85
N ARG A 261 14.28 -7.15 15.43
CA ARG A 261 13.90 -6.97 14.02
C ARG A 261 14.54 -5.76 13.37
N ASP A 262 14.80 -5.88 12.08
CA ASP A 262 15.33 -4.82 11.21
C ASP A 262 14.20 -3.86 10.77
N PHE A 263 13.56 -3.18 11.72
CA PHE A 263 12.36 -2.37 11.48
C PHE A 263 12.62 -0.91 11.10
N LEU A 264 13.87 -0.44 11.25
CA LEU A 264 14.27 0.96 11.14
C LEU A 264 15.63 1.09 10.46
N GLN A 265 15.77 2.04 9.55
CA GLN A 265 17.06 2.41 8.96
C GLN A 265 17.15 3.93 8.74
N ILE A 266 18.30 4.53 9.04
CA ILE A 266 18.60 5.93 8.70
C ILE A 266 19.45 5.95 7.43
N ILE A 267 19.12 6.85 6.51
CA ILE A 267 19.83 7.09 5.26
C ILE A 267 20.16 8.58 5.08
N ASP A 268 21.15 8.86 4.24
CA ASP A 268 21.43 10.18 3.73
C ASP A 268 20.68 10.42 2.41
N VAL A 269 19.95 11.54 2.35
CA VAL A 269 19.22 11.98 1.17
C VAL A 269 19.70 13.38 0.80
N GLU A 270 20.08 13.55 -0.46
CA GLU A 270 20.40 14.86 -1.04
C GLU A 270 19.18 15.78 -0.98
N HIS A 271 19.40 17.06 -0.72
CA HIS A 271 18.36 18.03 -0.39
C HIS A 271 18.87 19.44 -0.64
N ASP A 272 17.96 20.41 -0.74
CA ASP A 272 18.30 21.83 -0.84
C ASP A 272 18.66 22.38 0.57
N PRO A 273 19.90 22.84 0.82
CA PRO A 273 20.30 23.41 2.10
C PRO A 273 19.70 24.81 2.38
N ALA A 274 19.10 25.46 1.37
CA ALA A 274 18.42 26.75 1.52
C ALA A 274 16.90 26.61 1.72
N ALA A 275 16.33 25.43 1.51
CA ALA A 275 14.91 25.16 1.70
C ALA A 275 14.54 24.98 3.20
N GLY A 276 13.32 25.37 3.56
CA GLY A 276 12.88 25.41 4.95
C GLY A 276 12.46 24.07 5.55
N ASP A 277 12.42 24.01 6.88
CA ASP A 277 12.01 22.87 7.71
C ASP A 277 10.47 22.68 7.77
N SER A 278 9.78 22.93 6.67
CA SER A 278 8.33 22.75 6.55
C SER A 278 7.97 21.77 5.44
N LEU A 279 6.88 21.05 5.67
CA LEU A 279 6.23 20.24 4.63
C LEU A 279 5.48 21.19 3.66
N GLU A 280 5.62 20.94 2.37
CA GLU A 280 5.05 21.72 1.27
C GLU A 280 4.18 20.83 0.39
N TYR A 281 3.08 21.38 -0.14
CA TYR A 281 2.31 20.76 -1.21
C TYR A 281 3.15 20.70 -2.49
N ASP A 282 3.00 19.61 -3.26
CA ASP A 282 3.58 19.53 -4.59
C ASP A 282 2.62 20.09 -5.65
N ALA A 283 3.04 21.16 -6.33
CA ALA A 283 2.18 21.89 -7.27
C ALA A 283 1.80 21.09 -8.53
N GLU A 284 2.61 20.11 -8.96
CA GLU A 284 2.22 19.20 -10.05
C GLU A 284 1.15 18.22 -9.57
N TRP A 285 1.28 17.70 -8.34
CA TRP A 285 0.26 16.83 -7.74
C TRP A 285 -1.07 17.54 -7.52
N ILE A 286 -1.09 18.76 -6.97
CA ILE A 286 -2.32 19.56 -6.84
C ILE A 286 -2.96 19.80 -8.21
N ALA A 287 -2.17 20.17 -9.23
CA ALA A 287 -2.69 20.36 -10.59
C ALA A 287 -3.27 19.05 -11.19
N VAL A 288 -2.63 17.90 -10.92
CA VAL A 288 -3.14 16.58 -11.32
C VAL A 288 -4.43 16.21 -10.59
N LEU A 289 -4.56 16.52 -9.29
CA LEU A 289 -5.80 16.34 -8.55
C LEU A 289 -6.93 17.15 -9.18
N LYS A 290 -6.70 18.44 -9.48
CA LYS A 290 -7.68 19.31 -10.16
C LYS A 290 -8.05 18.75 -11.54
N ALA A 291 -7.07 18.36 -12.35
CA ALA A 291 -7.28 17.80 -13.68
C ALA A 291 -8.07 16.47 -13.66
N THR A 292 -7.94 15.66 -12.61
CA THR A 292 -8.58 14.33 -12.48
C THR A 292 -9.81 14.32 -11.58
N ASN A 293 -10.24 15.46 -11.02
CA ASN A 293 -11.33 15.51 -10.04
C ASN A 293 -12.66 14.92 -10.56
N SER A 294 -12.95 15.07 -11.85
CA SER A 294 -14.13 14.49 -12.51
C SER A 294 -14.07 12.97 -12.73
N LEU A 295 -13.00 12.29 -12.31
CA LEU A 295 -12.82 10.83 -12.38
C LEU A 295 -13.04 10.15 -11.02
N ILE A 296 -13.37 10.91 -9.97
CA ILE A 296 -13.67 10.38 -8.65
C ILE A 296 -14.99 9.59 -8.70
N ASN A 297 -14.93 8.36 -8.19
CA ASN A 297 -16.08 7.48 -8.03
C ASN A 297 -16.22 7.11 -6.55
N VAL A 298 -17.43 7.23 -6.00
CA VAL A 298 -17.77 6.85 -4.62
C VAL A 298 -18.73 5.66 -4.53
N THR A 299 -18.80 4.84 -5.58
CA THR A 299 -19.71 3.68 -5.64
C THR A 299 -18.95 2.36 -5.78
N GLN A 300 -19.66 1.25 -5.53
CA GLN A 300 -19.15 -0.11 -5.76
C GLN A 300 -19.01 -0.46 -7.25
N SER A 301 -19.51 0.37 -8.16
CA SER A 301 -19.52 0.10 -9.60
C SER A 301 -18.10 0.00 -10.17
N LEU A 302 -17.85 -1.07 -10.94
CA LEU A 302 -16.56 -1.30 -11.58
C LEU A 302 -16.35 -0.27 -12.71
N TRP A 303 -15.33 0.56 -12.54
CA TRP A 303 -14.95 1.64 -13.45
C TRP A 303 -13.50 1.47 -13.91
N ASN A 304 -13.27 1.60 -15.23
CA ASN A 304 -11.92 1.59 -15.80
C ASN A 304 -11.43 3.03 -15.94
N MET A 305 -10.16 3.27 -15.62
CA MET A 305 -9.53 4.55 -15.85
C MET A 305 -9.40 4.83 -17.36
N PRO A 306 -9.43 6.11 -17.80
CA PRO A 306 -9.27 6.45 -19.20
C PRO A 306 -7.96 5.95 -19.82
N GLU A 307 -8.06 5.22 -20.93
CA GLU A 307 -6.93 4.59 -21.63
C GLU A 307 -6.84 5.03 -23.09
N ASN A 308 -5.62 4.99 -23.67
CA ASN A 308 -5.38 5.22 -25.09
C ASN A 308 -5.76 3.98 -25.93
N ASN A 309 -7.05 3.67 -25.96
CA ASN A 309 -7.63 2.49 -26.61
C ASN A 309 -8.72 2.86 -27.66
N GLY A 310 -8.90 4.16 -27.93
CA GLY A 310 -9.91 4.69 -28.86
C GLY A 310 -11.33 4.81 -28.30
N LEU A 311 -11.60 4.31 -27.09
CA LEU A 311 -12.92 4.43 -26.43
C LEU A 311 -13.05 5.73 -25.62
N HIS A 312 -11.93 6.32 -25.17
CA HIS A 312 -11.92 7.53 -24.36
C HIS A 312 -11.46 8.74 -25.20
N ALA A 313 -12.23 9.83 -25.17
CA ALA A 313 -11.88 11.08 -25.86
C ALA A 313 -10.69 11.84 -25.23
N LYS A 314 -10.42 11.58 -23.93
CA LYS A 314 -9.24 12.07 -23.20
C LYS A 314 -8.77 10.97 -22.24
N TRP A 315 -7.54 10.51 -22.41
CA TRP A 315 -6.85 9.55 -21.54
C TRP A 315 -5.62 10.15 -20.83
N ASP A 316 -5.03 11.20 -21.40
CA ASP A 316 -3.89 11.90 -20.81
C ASP A 316 -4.41 13.06 -19.94
N TYR A 317 -4.07 13.04 -18.66
CA TYR A 317 -4.39 14.05 -17.65
C TYR A 317 -3.11 14.64 -17.03
N SER A 318 -1.95 14.36 -17.63
CA SER A 318 -0.68 14.95 -17.25
C SER A 318 -0.68 16.45 -17.55
N VAL A 319 -0.34 17.22 -16.52
CA VAL A 319 -0.48 18.68 -16.55
C VAL A 319 0.59 19.36 -17.40
N THR A 320 0.35 20.63 -17.71
CA THR A 320 1.32 21.53 -18.35
C THR A 320 1.91 22.48 -17.30
N GLU A 321 3.02 23.14 -17.63
CA GLU A 321 3.68 24.06 -16.71
C GLU A 321 2.82 25.31 -16.42
N GLU A 322 1.91 25.67 -17.32
CA GLU A 322 0.91 26.72 -17.11
C GLU A 322 -0.10 26.34 -16.01
N ALA A 323 -0.64 25.12 -16.02
CA ALA A 323 -1.56 24.64 -14.98
C ALA A 323 -0.86 24.51 -13.60
N ILE A 324 0.45 24.23 -13.57
CA ILE A 324 1.25 24.26 -12.34
C ILE A 324 1.47 25.69 -11.88
N LYS A 325 1.65 26.65 -12.80
CA LYS A 325 1.77 28.08 -12.50
C LYS A 325 0.46 28.67 -11.97
N GLU A 326 -0.69 28.26 -12.48
CA GLU A 326 -2.01 28.63 -11.95
C GLU A 326 -2.15 28.21 -10.47
N VAL A 327 -1.78 26.97 -10.12
CA VAL A 327 -1.77 26.50 -8.73
C VAL A 327 -0.79 27.29 -7.85
N LEU A 328 0.37 27.68 -8.39
CA LEU A 328 1.32 28.53 -7.66
C LEU A 328 0.76 29.95 -7.42
N GLU A 329 -0.02 30.50 -8.35
CA GLU A 329 -0.65 31.81 -8.23
C GLU A 329 -1.85 31.79 -7.26
N GLU A 330 -2.69 30.75 -7.30
CA GLU A 330 -3.75 30.48 -6.30
C GLU A 330 -3.18 30.42 -4.87
N LEU A 331 -2.00 29.81 -4.71
CA LEU A 331 -1.30 29.69 -3.43
C LEU A 331 -0.43 30.91 -3.07
N ASN A 332 -0.43 31.99 -3.87
CA ASN A 332 0.43 33.16 -3.67
C ASN A 332 1.92 32.77 -3.50
N HIS A 333 2.35 31.74 -4.23
CA HIS A 333 3.65 31.04 -4.14
C HIS A 333 3.99 30.41 -2.77
N ASN A 334 3.07 30.40 -1.80
CA ASN A 334 3.25 29.75 -0.50
C ASN A 334 2.74 28.30 -0.53
N LEU A 335 3.61 27.36 -0.92
CA LEU A 335 3.29 25.92 -0.93
C LEU A 335 3.22 25.28 0.46
N LYS A 336 3.54 25.99 1.54
CA LYS A 336 3.63 25.41 2.89
C LYS A 336 2.28 24.84 3.36
N ILE A 337 2.29 23.57 3.77
CA ILE A 337 1.11 22.92 4.35
C ILE A 337 0.77 23.60 5.69
N PRO A 338 -0.47 24.07 5.89
CA PRO A 338 -0.89 24.72 7.14
C PRO A 338 -0.85 23.73 8.31
N CYS A 339 -0.55 24.21 9.51
CA CYS A 339 -0.56 23.37 10.72
C CYS A 339 -1.96 23.34 11.37
N ASN A 340 -3.00 23.00 10.60
CA ASN A 340 -4.42 23.05 10.96
C ASN A 340 -4.96 21.77 11.65
N PHE A 341 -4.11 21.05 12.40
CA PHE A 341 -4.55 19.88 13.18
C PHE A 341 -5.60 20.27 14.23
N THR A 342 -6.72 19.54 14.26
CA THR A 342 -7.80 19.67 15.26
C THR A 342 -8.33 18.31 15.69
N LEU A 343 -8.93 18.22 16.88
CA LEU A 343 -9.55 17.00 17.40
C LEU A 343 -10.93 16.80 16.77
N THR A 344 -11.03 15.91 15.77
CA THR A 344 -12.30 15.49 15.14
C THR A 344 -13.09 14.43 15.91
N ALA A 345 -12.49 13.76 16.90
CA ALA A 345 -13.12 12.70 17.68
C ALA A 345 -12.73 12.75 19.17
N ALA A 346 -13.50 12.04 20.01
CA ALA A 346 -13.15 11.87 21.42
C ALA A 346 -11.82 11.12 21.57
N CYS A 347 -10.96 11.61 22.45
CA CYS A 347 -9.69 10.95 22.80
C CYS A 347 -9.95 9.76 23.74
N TYR A 348 -9.16 8.70 23.63
CA TYR A 348 -9.17 7.60 24.59
C TYR A 348 -8.79 8.05 26.01
N ASP A 349 -9.59 7.66 27.00
CA ASP A 349 -9.30 7.77 28.44
C ASP A 349 -9.06 6.37 29.02
N PRO A 350 -7.81 5.99 29.34
CA PRO A 350 -7.50 4.70 29.96
C PRO A 350 -8.20 4.45 31.31
N SER A 351 -8.67 5.50 32.00
CA SER A 351 -9.45 5.37 33.24
C SER A 351 -10.94 5.10 32.99
N LYS A 352 -11.43 5.35 31.77
CA LYS A 352 -12.85 5.21 31.35
C LYS A 352 -12.98 4.66 29.92
N PRO A 353 -12.52 3.42 29.64
CA PRO A 353 -12.52 2.85 28.30
C PRO A 353 -13.94 2.68 27.73
N GLN A 354 -14.25 3.40 26.65
CA GLN A 354 -15.58 3.47 26.04
C GLN A 354 -15.85 2.28 25.08
N LYS A 355 -15.84 1.06 25.61
CA LYS A 355 -15.93 -0.20 24.84
C LYS A 355 -17.16 -0.37 23.95
N ASN A 356 -18.19 0.46 24.12
CA ASN A 356 -19.45 0.43 23.36
C ASN A 356 -19.71 1.71 22.52
N MET A 357 -18.68 2.56 22.30
CA MET A 357 -18.78 3.72 21.41
C MET A 357 -18.81 3.28 19.94
N GLU A 358 -19.93 3.44 19.22
CA GLU A 358 -19.99 3.04 17.81
C GLU A 358 -19.21 4.00 16.89
N PRO A 359 -18.56 3.49 15.83
CA PRO A 359 -17.88 4.32 14.84
C PRO A 359 -18.89 4.98 13.90
N VAL A 360 -18.72 6.29 13.69
CA VAL A 360 -19.57 7.12 12.83
C VAL A 360 -18.80 7.64 11.63
N HIS A 361 -19.49 7.81 10.51
CA HIS A 361 -18.95 8.53 9.35
C HIS A 361 -18.66 9.99 9.72
N THR A 362 -17.52 10.51 9.30
CA THR A 362 -17.01 11.82 9.74
C THR A 362 -16.39 12.56 8.57
N ILE A 363 -16.83 13.80 8.34
CA ILE A 363 -16.21 14.73 7.40
C ILE A 363 -15.16 15.54 8.18
N ASN A 364 -13.92 15.54 7.71
CA ASN A 364 -12.79 16.16 8.41
C ASN A 364 -12.54 17.60 7.89
N PRO A 365 -12.46 18.62 8.78
CA PRO A 365 -12.31 20.00 8.34
C PRO A 365 -11.04 20.25 7.52
N GLN A 366 -9.95 19.51 7.74
CA GLN A 366 -8.74 19.63 6.91
C GLN A 366 -9.00 19.22 5.45
N THR A 367 -9.81 18.19 5.24
CA THR A 367 -10.21 17.71 3.91
C THR A 367 -11.15 18.71 3.25
N THR A 368 -12.16 19.19 3.97
CA THR A 368 -13.12 20.17 3.44
C THR A 368 -12.45 21.52 3.12
N GLU A 369 -11.53 22.01 3.97
CA GLU A 369 -10.70 23.20 3.69
C GLU A 369 -9.85 23.00 2.43
N PHE A 370 -9.15 21.87 2.31
CA PHE A 370 -8.31 21.54 1.14
C PHE A 370 -9.15 21.44 -0.15
N CYS A 371 -10.30 20.78 -0.11
CA CYS A 371 -11.20 20.64 -1.24
C CYS A 371 -11.79 21.98 -1.66
N ALA A 372 -12.21 22.83 -0.71
CA ALA A 372 -12.67 24.18 -0.99
C ALA A 372 -11.56 25.09 -1.57
N GLN A 373 -10.33 24.95 -1.10
CA GLN A 373 -9.18 25.72 -1.57
C GLN A 373 -8.80 25.41 -3.03
N PHE A 374 -8.88 24.14 -3.44
CA PHE A 374 -8.42 23.70 -4.76
C PHE A 374 -9.54 23.37 -5.76
N GLY A 375 -10.82 23.46 -5.35
CA GLY A 375 -11.97 23.11 -6.20
C GLY A 375 -12.10 21.60 -6.43
N LEU A 376 -11.82 20.81 -5.40
CA LEU A 376 -11.89 19.34 -5.44
C LEU A 376 -13.15 18.82 -4.75
N THR A 377 -13.52 17.58 -5.03
CA THR A 377 -14.65 16.90 -4.39
C THR A 377 -14.22 16.38 -3.02
N ASP A 378 -14.91 16.76 -1.93
CA ASP A 378 -14.74 16.06 -0.65
C ASP A 378 -15.40 14.67 -0.76
N ILE A 379 -14.57 13.62 -0.66
CA ILE A 379 -14.99 12.24 -0.85
C ILE A 379 -15.94 11.80 0.28
N ASN A 380 -15.74 12.27 1.51
CA ASN A 380 -16.56 11.87 2.65
C ASN A 380 -17.93 12.55 2.62
N ASP A 381 -17.97 13.83 2.24
CA ASP A 381 -19.20 14.56 1.93
C ASP A 381 -19.98 13.87 0.80
N ARG A 382 -19.32 13.51 -0.32
CA ARG A 382 -20.02 12.85 -1.43
C ARG A 382 -20.48 11.43 -1.11
N ILE A 383 -19.77 10.67 -0.26
CA ILE A 383 -20.26 9.38 0.27
C ILE A 383 -21.52 9.59 1.12
N GLN A 384 -21.55 10.62 1.98
CA GLN A 384 -22.72 10.92 2.81
C GLN A 384 -23.93 11.31 1.94
N GLN A 385 -23.74 12.22 0.97
CA GLN A 385 -24.80 12.62 0.04
C GLN A 385 -25.39 11.42 -0.72
N VAL A 386 -24.55 10.50 -1.23
CA VAL A 386 -25.03 9.31 -1.95
C VAL A 386 -25.79 8.33 -1.03
N LYS A 387 -25.44 8.28 0.26
CA LYS A 387 -26.17 7.49 1.26
C LYS A 387 -27.53 8.10 1.61
N GLU A 388 -27.60 9.43 1.70
CA GLU A 388 -28.85 10.18 1.92
C GLU A 388 -29.75 10.12 0.67
N GLU A 389 -29.21 10.34 -0.53
CA GLU A 389 -29.89 10.13 -1.83
C GLU A 389 -30.44 8.71 -1.99
N GLY A 390 -29.73 7.69 -1.48
CA GLY A 390 -30.16 6.30 -1.52
C GLY A 390 -31.28 6.00 -0.53
N SER A 391 -31.13 6.43 0.72
CA SER A 391 -32.14 6.21 1.77
C SER A 391 -33.47 6.91 1.48
N VAL A 392 -33.44 8.09 0.82
CA VAL A 392 -34.69 8.75 0.39
C VAL A 392 -35.45 7.91 -0.64
N ARG A 393 -34.78 7.22 -1.56
CA ARG A 393 -35.45 6.32 -2.51
C ARG A 393 -35.98 5.05 -1.86
N GLU A 394 -35.27 4.52 -0.88
CA GLU A 394 -35.74 3.38 -0.09
C GLU A 394 -37.06 3.74 0.62
N TYR A 395 -37.18 4.98 1.15
CA TYR A 395 -38.45 5.49 1.69
C TYR A 395 -39.50 5.85 0.63
N GLU A 396 -39.14 6.38 -0.55
CA GLU A 396 -40.09 6.63 -1.65
C GLU A 396 -40.66 5.30 -2.21
N GLU A 397 -39.85 4.24 -2.28
CA GLU A 397 -40.27 2.89 -2.67
C GLU A 397 -41.11 2.21 -1.56
N GLU A 398 -40.77 2.40 -0.27
CA GLU A 398 -41.60 1.94 0.87
C GLU A 398 -42.97 2.67 0.95
N GLU A 399 -43.03 3.99 0.72
CA GLU A 399 -44.31 4.73 0.67
C GLU A 399 -45.19 4.31 -0.53
N GLU A 400 -44.61 3.99 -1.69
CA GLU A 400 -45.37 3.43 -2.82
C GLU A 400 -45.87 2.00 -2.55
N GLU A 401 -45.17 1.18 -1.75
CA GLU A 401 -45.67 -0.13 -1.32
C GLU A 401 -46.75 -0.03 -0.21
N GLU A 402 -46.63 0.89 0.77
CA GLU A 402 -47.69 1.11 1.78
C GLU A 402 -49.00 1.67 1.18
N GLU A 403 -48.95 2.55 0.18
CA GLU A 403 -50.15 2.97 -0.57
C GLU A 403 -50.80 1.79 -1.35
N MET A 404 -50.05 0.72 -1.66
CA MET A 404 -50.57 -0.43 -2.41
C MET A 404 -51.15 -1.56 -1.53
N ASP A 405 -50.66 -1.80 -0.30
CA ASP A 405 -51.17 -2.89 0.56
C ASP A 405 -52.50 -2.59 1.29
N SER A 406 -53.25 -1.57 0.87
CA SER A 406 -54.65 -1.39 1.28
C SER A 406 -55.60 -2.51 0.79
N THR A 407 -55.11 -3.65 0.28
CA THR A 407 -55.92 -4.80 -0.16
C THR A 407 -55.49 -6.22 0.29
N GLY A 408 -54.40 -6.38 1.05
CA GLY A 408 -54.30 -7.24 2.24
C GLY A 408 -54.41 -8.78 2.23
N SER A 409 -54.07 -9.32 3.42
CA SER A 409 -54.42 -10.64 4.00
C SER A 409 -53.44 -11.82 3.89
N ALA A 410 -52.78 -12.10 5.04
CA ALA A 410 -52.51 -13.41 5.69
C ALA A 410 -51.04 -13.72 6.00
N GLU A 411 -50.80 -14.26 7.21
CA GLU A 411 -49.48 -14.43 7.83
C GLU A 411 -48.91 -15.87 7.69
N GLU A 412 -47.58 -15.94 7.57
CA GLU A 412 -46.67 -16.95 8.17
C GLU A 412 -46.78 -18.47 7.84
N PRO A 413 -45.75 -19.28 8.19
CA PRO A 413 -44.46 -18.96 8.83
C PRO A 413 -43.22 -19.28 7.97
N SER A 414 -42.05 -18.79 8.40
CA SER A 414 -40.75 -19.12 7.79
C SER A 414 -39.81 -19.84 8.78
N GLU A 415 -39.38 -21.07 8.45
CA GLU A 415 -38.41 -21.84 9.23
C GLU A 415 -37.00 -21.76 8.63
N TYR A 416 -36.15 -20.83 9.11
CA TYR A 416 -34.69 -20.92 8.89
C TYR A 416 -33.89 -20.35 10.06
N ASN A 417 -33.61 -21.20 11.07
CA ASN A 417 -32.59 -20.92 12.08
C ASN A 417 -31.21 -20.89 11.43
N THR A 418 -30.61 -19.71 11.29
CA THR A 418 -29.24 -19.55 10.77
C THR A 418 -28.23 -19.52 11.92
N ASP A 419 -28.06 -20.67 12.57
CA ASP A 419 -26.92 -20.89 13.47
C ASP A 419 -25.65 -21.08 12.62
N ASN A 420 -24.72 -20.13 12.68
CA ASN A 420 -23.46 -20.21 11.91
C ASN A 420 -22.23 -19.77 12.73
N SER A 421 -22.23 -20.10 14.02
CA SER A 421 -21.08 -19.94 14.91
C SER A 421 -20.06 -21.08 14.71
N GLY A 422 -19.25 -21.02 13.64
CA GLY A 422 -18.29 -22.12 13.39
C GLY A 422 -17.25 -21.96 12.28
N LEU A 423 -17.15 -20.82 11.59
CA LEU A 423 -16.18 -20.63 10.49
C LEU A 423 -14.99 -19.75 10.91
N SER A 424 -13.82 -20.06 10.35
CA SER A 424 -12.52 -19.66 10.90
C SER A 424 -12.28 -18.15 10.89
N SER A 425 -11.80 -17.62 12.02
CA SER A 425 -11.50 -16.20 12.23
C SER A 425 -10.17 -15.74 11.58
N ILE A 426 -9.89 -16.23 10.38
CA ILE A 426 -8.68 -15.97 9.61
C ILE A 426 -8.90 -14.74 8.72
N ASN A 427 -7.98 -13.78 8.75
CA ASN A 427 -8.02 -12.66 7.82
C ASN A 427 -7.28 -13.06 6.52
N PRO A 428 -7.92 -13.07 5.33
CA PRO A 428 -7.26 -13.41 4.06
C PRO A 428 -6.23 -12.36 3.58
N ASP A 429 -6.10 -11.25 4.30
CA ASP A 429 -5.12 -10.19 4.07
C ASP A 429 -3.96 -10.22 5.06
N GLU A 430 -4.00 -11.10 6.05
CA GLU A 430 -2.96 -11.31 7.06
C GLU A 430 -1.93 -12.32 6.53
N ILE A 431 -0.65 -11.96 6.58
CA ILE A 431 0.43 -12.87 6.22
C ILE A 431 0.55 -13.92 7.34
N MET A 432 0.26 -15.17 7.01
CA MET A 432 0.47 -16.30 7.91
C MET A 432 1.96 -16.46 8.18
N LEU A 433 2.38 -15.96 9.34
CA LEU A 433 3.67 -16.21 9.94
C LEU A 433 3.43 -17.11 11.15
N ASP A 434 3.89 -18.37 11.07
CA ASP A 434 4.17 -19.12 12.28
C ASP A 434 5.29 -18.36 13.03
N ASP A 435 4.99 -17.83 14.21
CA ASP A 435 6.01 -17.15 15.03
C ASP A 435 7.02 -18.20 15.51
N GLU A 436 8.26 -18.13 14.99
CA GLU A 436 9.36 -19.02 15.35
C GLU A 436 9.77 -18.85 16.83
N GLY A 437 9.28 -19.74 17.69
CA GLY A 437 9.67 -19.85 19.09
C GLY A 437 8.84 -18.95 20.01
N GLY A 438 7.98 -19.56 20.81
CA GLY A 438 7.25 -18.87 21.87
C GLY A 438 7.99 -18.92 23.21
N ASP A 439 7.78 -17.89 24.02
CA ASP A 439 7.95 -17.91 25.48
C ASP A 439 6.68 -17.24 26.09
N GLU A 440 5.99 -17.91 27.01
CA GLU A 440 4.76 -17.41 27.65
C GLU A 440 5.06 -16.56 28.88
N ASP A 441 5.46 -15.30 28.68
CA ASP A 441 5.72 -14.37 29.80
C ASP A 441 4.40 -13.86 30.44
N LEU A 442 3.94 -14.59 31.46
CA LEU A 442 2.78 -14.29 32.30
C LEU A 442 2.99 -13.04 33.17
N SER A 443 2.82 -11.86 32.57
CA SER A 443 2.93 -10.59 33.28
C SER A 443 1.80 -10.39 34.30
N THR A 444 2.16 -10.45 35.60
CA THR A 444 1.34 -9.94 36.70
C THR A 444 2.18 -8.98 37.54
N CYS A 445 1.72 -7.72 37.68
CA CYS A 445 2.51 -6.64 38.28
C CYS A 445 2.12 -6.35 39.74
N SER A 446 3.11 -6.19 40.63
CA SER A 446 3.12 -5.56 41.98
C SER A 446 4.33 -6.15 42.76
N VAL A 447 5.17 -5.45 43.54
CA VAL A 447 5.16 -4.10 44.17
C VAL A 447 6.58 -3.45 44.09
N ASP A 448 6.67 -2.15 44.42
CA ASP A 448 7.82 -1.23 44.41
C ASP A 448 9.08 -1.56 45.30
N PRO A 449 10.21 -0.80 45.20
CA PRO A 449 11.57 -1.36 45.34
C PRO A 449 12.42 -0.85 46.53
N SER A 450 13.65 -1.41 46.66
CA SER A 450 14.84 -0.77 47.26
C SER A 450 16.15 -1.42 46.75
N PRO A 451 17.32 -0.76 46.85
CA PRO A 451 18.53 -1.13 46.09
C PRO A 451 19.58 -1.94 46.89
N ASP A 452 20.42 -2.71 46.20
CA ASP A 452 21.89 -2.48 46.14
C ASP A 452 22.66 -3.47 45.23
N HIS A 453 23.78 -2.98 44.69
CA HIS A 453 24.84 -3.68 43.92
C HIS A 453 24.52 -4.29 42.52
N PRO A 454 25.51 -4.32 41.58
CA PRO A 454 25.28 -4.71 40.18
C PRO A 454 25.76 -6.14 39.82
N PRO A 455 25.15 -6.78 38.80
CA PRO A 455 25.75 -7.88 38.04
C PRO A 455 26.44 -7.37 36.75
N GLU A 456 27.54 -8.02 36.35
CA GLU A 456 28.28 -7.68 35.12
C GLU A 456 27.56 -8.19 33.87
N PHE A 457 27.21 -7.30 32.94
CA PHE A 457 26.63 -7.68 31.63
C PHE A 457 27.71 -7.84 30.55
N SER A 458 28.14 -9.08 30.34
CA SER A 458 29.00 -9.48 29.21
C SER A 458 28.16 -10.05 28.06
N ALA A 459 27.75 -9.22 27.11
CA ALA A 459 27.20 -9.65 25.82
C ALA A 459 27.63 -8.68 24.70
N SER A 460 28.26 -9.21 23.64
CA SER A 460 28.75 -8.38 22.53
C SER A 460 27.64 -8.00 21.57
N PHE A 461 27.46 -6.70 21.33
CA PHE A 461 26.62 -6.16 20.26
C PHE A 461 27.43 -5.19 19.40
N SER A 462 28.18 -5.74 18.43
CA SER A 462 29.02 -4.98 17.51
C SER A 462 28.84 -5.42 16.06
N ASP A 463 27.81 -4.91 15.37
CA ASP A 463 27.82 -4.87 13.89
C ASP A 463 26.82 -3.86 13.24
N ILE A 464 26.66 -2.65 13.81
CA ILE A 464 26.04 -1.54 13.05
C ILE A 464 27.08 -1.03 12.03
N ARG A 465 27.12 -1.68 10.86
CA ARG A 465 28.05 -1.32 9.77
C ARG A 465 27.54 -0.09 9.02
N ILE A 466 28.18 1.05 9.28
CA ILE A 466 28.18 2.17 8.33
C ILE A 466 29.03 1.73 7.13
N MET A 467 28.37 1.34 6.03
CA MET A 467 29.05 0.84 4.83
C MET A 467 29.60 2.00 3.97
N PRO A 468 30.83 1.91 3.43
CA PRO A 468 31.37 2.87 2.48
C PRO A 468 30.92 2.57 1.03
N ASP A 469 31.06 3.56 0.15
CA ASP A 469 30.69 3.47 -1.28
C ASP A 469 31.60 2.56 -2.11
N SER A 470 31.41 1.24 -2.02
CA SER A 470 31.67 0.31 -3.13
C SER A 470 31.01 -1.05 -2.91
N MET A 471 30.07 -1.43 -3.77
CA MET A 471 29.68 -2.84 -3.96
C MET A 471 29.86 -3.23 -5.43
N ALA A 472 30.86 -4.07 -5.70
CA ALA A 472 31.01 -4.73 -6.98
C ALA A 472 29.99 -5.88 -7.11
N VAL A 473 29.36 -5.99 -8.27
CA VAL A 473 28.37 -7.05 -8.55
C VAL A 473 29.08 -8.37 -8.88
N SER A 474 28.67 -9.46 -8.24
CA SER A 474 29.10 -10.81 -8.64
C SER A 474 28.35 -11.24 -9.89
N SER A 475 29.09 -11.48 -10.98
CA SER A 475 28.54 -12.04 -12.22
C SER A 475 28.58 -13.56 -12.16
N ASP A 476 27.47 -14.20 -11.76
CA ASP A 476 27.24 -15.64 -11.93
C ASP A 476 25.73 -15.96 -11.96
N ASP A 477 25.18 -16.09 -13.18
CA ASP A 477 23.99 -16.88 -13.54
C ASP A 477 23.73 -16.67 -15.07
N ALA A 478 24.69 -17.05 -15.92
CA ALA A 478 24.65 -16.78 -17.36
C ALA A 478 25.39 -17.82 -18.25
N MET A 479 25.00 -19.10 -18.19
CA MET A 479 25.07 -20.07 -19.32
C MET A 479 24.24 -21.32 -18.99
N ASP A 480 23.12 -21.54 -19.68
CA ASP A 480 22.69 -22.91 -20.07
C ASP A 480 21.70 -22.87 -21.25
N SER A 481 22.22 -23.13 -22.45
CA SER A 481 21.42 -23.52 -23.62
C SER A 481 22.34 -24.23 -24.62
N ASN A 482 22.50 -25.54 -24.43
CA ASN A 482 23.37 -26.40 -25.25
C ASN A 482 23.07 -26.31 -26.76
N ASN A 483 24.14 -26.25 -27.58
CA ASN A 483 24.12 -26.80 -28.94
C ASN A 483 25.55 -27.04 -29.48
N GLU A 484 26.16 -28.18 -29.13
CA GLU A 484 27.18 -28.83 -29.97
C GLU A 484 26.45 -29.63 -31.07
N GLU A 485 26.99 -29.92 -32.27
CA GLU A 485 28.36 -30.32 -32.58
C GLU A 485 28.95 -29.72 -33.89
N LEU A 486 30.28 -29.62 -33.89
CA LEU A 486 31.23 -29.89 -35.00
C LEU A 486 31.12 -29.17 -36.37
N GLU A 487 32.13 -28.32 -36.62
CA GLU A 487 33.10 -28.39 -37.73
C GLU A 487 32.64 -28.61 -39.21
N LYS A 488 33.27 -28.01 -40.25
CA LYS A 488 34.68 -27.62 -40.40
C LYS A 488 34.90 -26.62 -41.57
N SER A 489 36.10 -26.00 -41.59
CA SER A 489 36.82 -25.45 -42.76
C SER A 489 36.16 -24.45 -43.74
N GLY A 490 36.64 -23.20 -43.74
CA GLY A 490 37.64 -22.80 -44.76
C GLY A 490 37.29 -21.82 -45.91
N VAL A 491 37.95 -20.65 -45.88
CA VAL A 491 38.59 -19.97 -47.04
C VAL A 491 37.72 -19.30 -48.15
N SER A 492 37.28 -18.06 -47.84
CA SER A 492 37.48 -16.83 -48.67
C SER A 492 36.65 -16.49 -49.95
N LYS A 493 36.58 -15.15 -50.20
CA LYS A 493 36.34 -14.39 -51.46
C LYS A 493 34.91 -14.19 -52.03
N GLN A 494 34.49 -12.91 -51.96
CA GLN A 494 33.96 -12.00 -53.02
C GLN A 494 32.94 -12.46 -54.11
N ALA A 495 32.06 -11.51 -54.47
CA ALA A 495 31.31 -11.36 -55.74
C ALA A 495 30.18 -12.38 -56.04
N GLU A 496 29.10 -12.08 -56.80
CA GLU A 496 28.35 -10.82 -57.10
C GLU A 496 26.96 -11.20 -57.72
N GLU A 497 26.08 -10.21 -57.98
CA GLU A 497 24.94 -10.22 -58.94
C GLU A 497 23.71 -11.20 -58.86
N LYS A 498 22.53 -10.60 -58.59
CA LYS A 498 21.26 -10.56 -59.40
C LYS A 498 20.38 -11.80 -59.74
N SER A 499 19.09 -11.47 -59.98
CA SER A 499 17.97 -12.21 -60.64
C SER A 499 17.40 -13.46 -59.93
N LEU A 500 16.09 -13.64 -59.72
CA LEU A 500 14.87 -13.56 -60.56
C LEU A 500 14.68 -14.74 -61.55
N ASN A 501 13.91 -15.79 -61.17
CA ASN A 501 12.53 -15.98 -61.69
C ASN A 501 11.77 -17.25 -61.18
N GLU A 502 10.45 -17.07 -61.09
CA GLU A 502 9.30 -17.96 -61.44
C GLU A 502 9.29 -19.51 -61.21
N ARG A 503 8.29 -19.91 -60.41
CA ARG A 503 7.34 -21.06 -60.50
C ARG A 503 7.28 -21.83 -61.84
N PRO A 504 7.00 -23.18 -61.85
CA PRO A 504 5.59 -23.65 -61.80
C PRO A 504 5.26 -25.08 -61.26
N LEU A 505 3.99 -25.26 -60.81
CA LEU A 505 3.00 -26.36 -61.07
C LEU A 505 3.47 -27.85 -61.10
N LYS A 506 2.77 -28.90 -60.62
CA LYS A 506 1.35 -29.27 -60.32
C LYS A 506 1.39 -30.59 -59.46
N ARG A 507 0.38 -31.44 -59.12
CA ARG A 507 -1.08 -31.66 -59.37
C ARG A 507 -1.63 -32.64 -58.27
N ILE A 508 -2.94 -32.59 -57.93
CA ILE A 508 -3.90 -33.70 -57.52
C ILE A 508 -3.43 -34.83 -56.55
N GLY A 509 -4.17 -35.31 -55.54
CA GLY A 509 -5.54 -35.11 -55.00
C GLY A 509 -5.89 -36.30 -54.06
N GLY A 510 -7.02 -36.42 -53.34
CA GLY A 510 -8.23 -35.61 -53.12
C GLY A 510 -9.26 -36.39 -52.27
N ASN A 511 -10.32 -35.75 -51.74
CA ASN A 511 -11.48 -36.34 -50.99
C ASN A 511 -11.17 -37.04 -49.63
N GLU A 512 -12.05 -37.07 -48.60
CA GLU A 512 -13.35 -36.42 -48.34
C GLU A 512 -13.70 -36.44 -46.81
N ASN A 513 -14.80 -35.77 -46.41
CA ASN A 513 -15.63 -36.00 -45.20
C ASN A 513 -15.04 -35.80 -43.76
N GLY A 514 -15.28 -34.61 -43.21
CA GLY A 514 -16.16 -34.36 -42.04
C GLY A 514 -15.89 -34.96 -40.64
N ASN A 515 -15.88 -34.09 -39.60
CA ASN A 515 -16.88 -34.05 -38.50
C ASN A 515 -16.48 -33.02 -37.41
N THR A 516 -17.32 -32.04 -37.09
CA THR A 516 -17.03 -30.93 -36.16
C THR A 516 -17.42 -31.22 -34.71
N GLY A 517 -16.58 -31.98 -34.01
CA GLY A 517 -16.78 -32.32 -32.59
C GLY A 517 -16.54 -31.16 -31.60
N ILE A 518 -17.60 -30.71 -30.92
CA ILE A 518 -17.53 -29.69 -29.85
C ILE A 518 -16.73 -30.23 -28.64
N LYS A 519 -15.58 -29.61 -28.34
CA LYS A 519 -14.77 -29.95 -27.15
C LYS A 519 -15.31 -29.26 -25.89
N LYS A 520 -16.09 -29.99 -25.08
CA LYS A 520 -16.51 -29.55 -23.75
C LYS A 520 -15.29 -29.42 -22.81
N ILE A 521 -15.14 -28.28 -22.16
CA ILE A 521 -14.11 -28.04 -21.14
C ILE A 521 -14.50 -28.77 -19.85
N LYS A 522 -13.73 -29.79 -19.44
CA LYS A 522 -13.86 -30.39 -18.10
C LYS A 522 -13.08 -29.56 -17.08
N ARG A 523 -13.78 -28.98 -16.09
CA ARG A 523 -13.18 -28.53 -14.84
C ARG A 523 -12.59 -29.74 -14.10
N ARG A 524 -11.43 -29.58 -13.45
CA ARG A 524 -10.81 -30.56 -12.54
C ARG A 524 -10.78 -29.99 -11.12
N ASN A 525 -10.63 -30.89 -10.14
CA ASN A 525 -10.49 -30.70 -8.68
C ASN A 525 -11.75 -31.02 -7.85
N GLN A 526 -12.26 -32.24 -8.00
CA GLN A 526 -13.22 -32.87 -7.08
C GLN A 526 -12.71 -34.27 -6.70
N ALA A 527 -11.56 -34.32 -6.02
CA ALA A 527 -10.84 -35.56 -5.70
C ALA A 527 -9.91 -35.40 -4.48
N ILE A 528 -10.35 -34.65 -3.46
CA ILE A 528 -9.58 -34.38 -2.22
C ILE A 528 -10.36 -34.84 -0.96
N TYR A 529 -11.64 -35.20 -1.08
CA TYR A 529 -12.51 -35.66 0.03
C TYR A 529 -12.95 -37.12 -0.16
N ALA A 530 -12.00 -38.05 -0.24
CA ALA A 530 -12.28 -39.48 -0.44
C ALA A 530 -11.11 -40.41 -0.02
N ALA A 531 -10.53 -40.20 1.17
CA ALA A 531 -9.43 -41.05 1.67
C ALA A 531 -9.22 -41.01 3.21
N GLU A 532 -10.29 -40.97 4.01
CA GLU A 532 -10.24 -41.22 5.46
C GLU A 532 -11.58 -41.85 5.91
N ASP A 533 -11.56 -42.61 7.02
CA ASP A 533 -12.65 -43.45 7.60
C ASP A 533 -12.88 -44.89 7.05
N GLU A 534 -11.85 -45.76 7.13
CA GLU A 534 -12.04 -47.21 7.34
C GLU A 534 -11.08 -47.73 8.44
N TYR A 535 -11.46 -47.63 9.73
CA TYR A 535 -10.94 -48.51 10.80
C TYR A 535 -11.76 -48.44 12.11
N LYS A 536 -12.94 -49.09 12.13
CA LYS A 536 -13.47 -49.82 13.31
C LYS A 536 -14.76 -50.58 12.98
N THR A 537 -14.64 -51.90 12.90
CA THR A 537 -15.75 -52.84 13.00
C THR A 537 -16.04 -53.16 14.47
N GLU A 538 -17.30 -53.12 14.88
CA GLU A 538 -18.10 -54.32 15.22
C GLU A 538 -19.60 -53.99 15.17
#